data_AF-A0A959IFJ2-F1
#
_entry.id   AF-A0A959IFJ2-F1
#
_cell.length_a   1.000
_cell.length_b   1.000
_cell.length_c   1.000
_cell.angle_alpha   90.00
_cell.angle_beta   90.00
_cell.angle_gamma   90.00
#
_symmetry.space_group_name_H-M   'P 1'
#
loop_
_entity.id
_entity.type
_entity.pdbx_description
1 polymer ?
#
loop_
_entity_poly.entity_id
_entity_poly.type
_entity_poly.pdbx_seq_one_letter_code
_entity_poly.pdbx_strand_id
1 'polypeptide(L)'
;VSLDATGNVTITVGDIDAGSTADCFVQSITLSETAFDCSDVGSQTVTLTITDVAGNSDNCTATVKIIDDTDPTIGCPADITVDNDAGQCSAVVTYASPTTADNCPGETLGQDAGLASGAAFPVGTTTNTFTVTDASSNTASCSFAVTVNDAEDPTI
;
A
#
# COMPACT_ATOMS: atom_id res chain seq x y z
N VAL A 1 1.22 -4.23 -16.42
CA VAL A 1 1.68 -2.83 -16.39
C VAL A 1 1.49 -2.34 -14.97
N SER A 2 2.48 -1.65 -14.40
CA SER A 2 2.44 -1.22 -12.99
C SER A 2 1.97 0.22 -12.86
N LEU A 3 1.29 0.54 -11.76
CA LEU A 3 0.94 1.91 -11.39
C LEU A 3 2.20 2.73 -11.08
N ASP A 4 2.12 4.04 -11.27
CA ASP A 4 3.14 4.97 -10.82
C ASP A 4 2.95 5.38 -9.34
N ALA A 5 3.86 6.21 -8.83
CA ALA A 5 3.83 6.69 -7.44
C ALA A 5 2.60 7.55 -7.08
N THR A 6 1.77 7.90 -8.07
CA THR A 6 0.49 8.61 -7.86
C THR A 6 -0.72 7.67 -7.97
N GLY A 7 -0.49 6.37 -8.18
CA GLY A 7 -1.54 5.37 -8.32
C GLY A 7 -2.18 5.34 -9.71
N ASN A 8 -1.47 5.81 -10.75
CA ASN A 8 -1.99 5.89 -12.11
C ASN A 8 -1.09 5.17 -13.12
N VAL A 9 -1.66 4.71 -14.22
CA VAL A 9 -0.88 4.30 -15.41
C VAL A 9 -1.65 4.51 -16.69
N THR A 10 -0.94 4.78 -17.79
CA THR A 10 -1.53 4.85 -19.12
C THR A 10 -0.93 3.82 -20.06
N ILE A 11 -1.76 3.25 -20.93
CA ILE A 11 -1.33 2.45 -22.08
C ILE A 11 -1.61 3.20 -23.37
N THR A 12 -0.93 2.79 -24.43
CA THR A 12 -1.09 3.30 -25.79
C THR A 12 -1.57 2.19 -26.70
N VAL A 13 -2.05 2.56 -27.88
CA VAL A 13 -2.38 1.59 -28.94
C VAL A 13 -1.20 0.69 -29.24
N GLY A 14 0.03 1.22 -29.27
CA GLY A 14 1.24 0.44 -29.57
C GLY A 14 1.57 -0.63 -28.53
N ASP A 15 1.02 -0.55 -27.32
CA ASP A 15 1.20 -1.57 -26.28
C ASP A 15 0.33 -2.81 -26.52
N ILE A 16 -0.74 -2.68 -27.31
CA ILE A 16 -1.74 -3.73 -27.55
C ILE A 16 -1.77 -4.17 -29.02
N ASP A 17 -1.59 -3.23 -29.94
CA ASP A 17 -1.68 -3.48 -31.38
C ASP A 17 -0.56 -4.40 -31.86
N ALA A 18 -0.93 -5.60 -32.30
CA ALA A 18 -0.02 -6.60 -32.84
C ALA A 18 0.13 -6.52 -34.37
N GLY A 19 -0.05 -5.33 -34.94
CA GLY A 19 0.08 -5.08 -36.37
C GLY A 19 -1.23 -5.18 -37.14
N SER A 20 -2.28 -4.54 -36.63
CA SER A 20 -3.57 -4.46 -37.31
C SER A 20 -3.41 -3.80 -38.70
N THR A 21 -3.96 -4.44 -39.74
CA THR A 21 -3.86 -3.97 -41.13
C THR A 21 -5.23 -3.81 -41.78
N ALA A 22 -5.34 -2.89 -42.74
CA ALA A 22 -6.51 -2.75 -43.59
C ALA A 22 -6.11 -2.79 -45.08
N ASP A 23 -6.95 -3.41 -45.91
CA ASP A 23 -6.71 -3.58 -47.36
C ASP A 23 -6.62 -2.23 -48.11
N CYS A 24 -7.36 -1.22 -47.64
CA CYS A 24 -7.50 0.10 -48.28
C CYS A 24 -7.05 1.25 -47.37
N PHE A 25 -5.94 1.08 -46.65
CA PHE A 25 -5.39 2.01 -45.66
C PHE A 25 -6.17 2.09 -44.34
N VAL A 26 -5.41 2.15 -43.25
CA VAL A 26 -5.94 2.36 -41.90
C VAL A 26 -6.25 3.84 -41.72
N GLN A 27 -7.45 4.16 -41.24
CA GLN A 27 -7.83 5.51 -40.83
C GLN A 27 -7.49 5.75 -39.36
N SER A 28 -7.89 4.83 -38.47
CA SER A 28 -7.65 4.94 -37.03
C SER A 28 -7.55 3.57 -36.37
N ILE A 29 -6.82 3.54 -35.25
CA ILE A 29 -6.82 2.45 -34.28
C ILE A 29 -7.02 3.09 -32.91
N THR A 30 -7.98 2.59 -32.16
CA THR A 30 -8.36 3.15 -30.85
C THR A 30 -8.52 2.06 -29.81
N LEU A 31 -8.25 2.39 -28.55
CA LEU A 31 -8.56 1.55 -27.39
C LEU A 31 -9.80 2.07 -26.68
N SER A 32 -10.58 1.17 -26.08
CA SER A 32 -11.76 1.52 -25.26
C SER A 32 -11.40 2.22 -23.95
N GLU A 33 -10.18 1.98 -23.44
CA GLU A 33 -9.64 2.51 -22.18
C GLU A 33 -8.12 2.66 -22.36
N THR A 34 -7.55 3.76 -21.88
CA THR A 34 -6.10 4.01 -21.97
C THR A 34 -5.49 4.48 -20.66
N ALA A 35 -6.28 4.78 -19.65
CA ALA A 35 -5.83 5.24 -18.34
C ALA A 35 -6.44 4.34 -17.28
N PHE A 36 -5.64 3.97 -16.29
CA PHE A 36 -6.04 3.09 -15.19
C PHE A 36 -5.52 3.68 -13.89
N ASP A 37 -6.22 3.38 -12.80
CA ASP A 37 -5.83 3.80 -11.46
C ASP A 37 -5.88 2.63 -10.45
N CYS A 38 -5.74 2.94 -9.16
CA CYS A 38 -5.82 1.96 -8.07
C CYS A 38 -7.13 1.13 -8.06
N SER A 39 -8.22 1.62 -8.63
CA SER A 39 -9.48 0.87 -8.72
C SER A 39 -9.46 -0.22 -9.80
N ASP A 40 -8.49 -0.15 -10.72
CA ASP A 40 -8.31 -1.07 -11.84
C ASP A 40 -7.29 -2.19 -11.57
N VAL A 41 -6.70 -2.24 -10.36
CA VAL A 41 -5.74 -3.29 -9.98
C VAL A 41 -6.36 -4.67 -10.21
N GLY A 42 -5.67 -5.50 -10.99
CA GLY A 42 -6.20 -6.77 -11.47
C GLY A 42 -6.24 -6.86 -12.99
N SER A 43 -7.12 -7.71 -13.52
CA SER A 43 -7.23 -7.98 -14.96
C SER A 43 -8.35 -7.17 -15.59
N GLN A 44 -7.99 -6.17 -16.38
CA GLN A 44 -8.91 -5.35 -17.15
C GLN A 44 -9.00 -5.84 -18.60
N THR A 45 -10.17 -5.71 -19.22
CA THR A 45 -10.35 -6.03 -20.65
C THR A 45 -10.51 -4.74 -21.44
N VAL A 46 -9.65 -4.55 -22.43
CA VAL A 46 -9.74 -3.43 -23.38
C VAL A 46 -10.09 -3.93 -24.77
N THR A 47 -10.88 -3.14 -25.50
CA THR A 47 -11.21 -3.41 -26.90
C THR A 47 -10.38 -2.51 -27.79
N LEU A 48 -9.65 -3.12 -28.72
CA LEU A 48 -8.96 -2.44 -29.81
C LEU A 48 -9.88 -2.43 -31.03
N THR A 49 -10.15 -1.25 -31.57
CA THR A 49 -10.98 -1.06 -32.76
C THR A 49 -10.14 -0.44 -33.85
N ILE A 50 -10.08 -1.09 -35.01
CA ILE A 50 -9.48 -0.57 -36.23
C ILE A 50 -10.59 -0.08 -37.17
N THR A 51 -10.40 1.07 -37.81
CA THR A 51 -11.31 1.62 -38.83
C THR A 51 -10.51 1.98 -40.08
N ASP A 52 -11.00 1.61 -41.26
CA ASP A 52 -10.41 1.97 -42.55
C ASP A 52 -10.94 3.32 -43.08
N VAL A 53 -10.36 3.82 -44.18
CA VAL A 53 -10.79 5.12 -44.78
C VAL A 53 -12.19 5.08 -45.41
N ALA A 54 -12.73 3.89 -45.67
CA ALA A 54 -14.09 3.69 -46.16
C ALA A 54 -15.11 3.62 -45.01
N GLY A 55 -14.66 3.61 -43.76
CA GLY A 55 -15.48 3.54 -42.57
C GLY A 55 -15.83 2.12 -42.12
N ASN A 56 -15.21 1.08 -42.69
CA ASN A 56 -15.36 -0.28 -42.18
C ASN A 56 -14.53 -0.43 -40.90
N SER A 57 -15.08 -1.14 -39.92
CA SER A 57 -14.42 -1.38 -38.64
C SER A 57 -14.40 -2.84 -38.27
N ASP A 58 -13.31 -3.26 -37.63
CA ASP A 58 -13.21 -4.54 -36.92
C ASP A 58 -12.65 -4.30 -35.52
N ASN A 59 -12.84 -5.25 -34.60
CA ASN A 59 -12.34 -5.13 -33.25
C ASN A 59 -11.87 -6.46 -32.68
N CYS A 60 -10.93 -6.37 -31.73
CA CYS A 60 -10.49 -7.48 -30.90
C CYS A 60 -10.36 -7.01 -29.45
N THR A 61 -10.22 -7.95 -28.52
CA THR A 61 -10.03 -7.64 -27.11
C THR A 61 -8.66 -8.12 -26.64
N ALA A 62 -8.12 -7.40 -25.66
CA ALA A 62 -6.90 -7.76 -24.96
C ALA A 62 -7.12 -7.64 -23.44
N THR A 63 -6.44 -8.51 -22.69
CA THR A 63 -6.43 -8.43 -21.22
C THR A 63 -5.19 -7.69 -20.76
N VAL A 64 -5.39 -6.59 -20.02
CA VAL A 64 -4.34 -5.78 -19.42
C VAL A 64 -4.34 -6.07 -17.93
N LYS A 65 -3.22 -6.58 -17.41
CA LYS A 65 -3.05 -6.76 -15.96
C LYS A 65 -2.42 -5.51 -15.36
N ILE A 66 -3.19 -4.79 -14.55
CA ILE A 66 -2.74 -3.68 -13.72
C ILE A 66 -2.20 -4.26 -12.42
N ILE A 67 -1.01 -3.81 -12.03
CA ILE A 67 -0.30 -4.26 -10.85
C ILE A 67 0.05 -3.04 -10.03
N ASP A 68 -0.07 -3.17 -8.72
CA ASP A 68 0.48 -2.22 -7.78
C ASP A 68 1.58 -2.93 -6.99
N ASP A 69 2.82 -2.49 -7.23
CA ASP A 69 4.06 -3.04 -6.71
C ASP A 69 4.84 -2.01 -5.87
N THR A 70 4.17 -0.93 -5.46
CA THR A 70 4.74 0.09 -4.59
C THR A 70 4.53 -0.32 -3.14
N ASP A 71 5.62 -0.37 -2.36
CA ASP A 71 5.50 -0.64 -0.93
C ASP A 71 4.88 0.56 -0.19
N PRO A 72 4.04 0.32 0.83
CA PRO A 72 3.52 1.38 1.68
C PRO A 72 4.63 1.99 2.54
N THR A 73 4.33 3.16 3.09
CA THR A 73 5.18 3.85 4.07
C THR A 73 4.58 3.76 5.47
N ILE A 74 5.44 3.61 6.48
CA ILE A 74 5.03 3.57 7.88
C ILE A 74 5.99 4.39 8.75
N GLY A 75 5.43 5.20 9.64
CA GLY A 75 6.14 5.99 10.64
C GLY A 75 5.70 5.61 12.04
N CYS A 76 6.62 5.05 12.83
CA CYS A 76 6.39 4.72 14.23
C CYS A 76 6.60 5.95 15.15
N PRO A 77 6.01 5.94 16.36
CA PRO A 77 6.40 6.83 17.45
C PRO A 77 7.90 6.77 17.75
N ALA A 78 8.40 7.80 18.44
CA ALA A 78 9.71 7.74 19.06
C ALA A 78 9.70 6.80 20.29
N ASP A 79 10.88 6.36 20.70
CA ASP A 79 11.05 5.58 21.92
C ASP A 79 10.55 6.36 23.15
N ILE A 80 9.97 5.64 24.11
CA ILE A 80 9.40 6.17 25.34
C ILE A 80 10.19 5.62 26.52
N THR A 81 10.52 6.49 27.47
CA THR A 81 11.11 6.09 28.75
C THR A 81 10.32 6.72 29.89
N VAL A 82 9.85 5.90 30.82
CA VAL A 82 9.11 6.30 32.02
C VAL A 82 9.60 5.49 33.21
N ASP A 83 9.25 5.92 34.42
CA ASP A 83 9.45 5.14 35.63
C ASP A 83 8.17 4.34 35.94
N ASN A 84 8.29 3.29 36.74
CA ASN A 84 7.16 2.46 37.16
C ASN A 84 6.14 3.25 38.03
N ASP A 85 4.88 2.83 37.99
CA ASP A 85 3.83 3.39 38.85
C ASP A 85 4.05 2.97 40.31
N ALA A 86 3.76 3.87 41.26
CA ALA A 86 3.96 3.64 42.68
C ALA A 86 3.38 2.31 43.19
N GLY A 87 4.22 1.47 43.78
CA GLY A 87 3.87 0.15 44.30
C GLY A 87 3.64 -0.92 43.23
N GLN A 88 3.99 -0.66 41.97
CA GLN A 88 3.77 -1.58 40.83
C GLN A 88 5.05 -1.80 40.02
N CYS A 89 5.29 -3.03 39.55
CA CYS A 89 6.37 -3.33 38.61
C CYS A 89 6.01 -3.00 37.14
N SER A 90 5.23 -1.94 36.92
CA SER A 90 4.76 -1.54 35.60
C SER A 90 4.36 -0.07 35.56
N ALA A 91 4.29 0.52 34.36
CA ALA A 91 3.71 1.85 34.13
C ALA A 91 2.64 1.78 33.04
N VAL A 92 1.52 2.48 33.20
CA VAL A 92 0.54 2.65 32.12
C VAL A 92 1.06 3.66 31.09
N VAL A 93 1.34 3.20 29.87
CA VAL A 93 1.93 4.04 28.81
C VAL A 93 0.95 4.22 27.66
N THR A 94 0.78 5.47 27.23
CA THR A 94 0.03 5.82 26.01
C THR A 94 0.99 6.32 24.95
N TYR A 95 0.74 5.94 23.70
CA TYR A 95 1.50 6.37 22.52
C TYR A 95 0.56 6.59 21.33
N ALA A 96 1.00 7.40 20.37
CA ALA A 96 0.26 7.65 19.14
C ALA A 96 0.30 6.42 18.22
N SER A 97 -0.79 6.11 17.52
CA SER A 97 -0.76 5.07 16.49
C SER A 97 0.26 5.43 15.39
N PRO A 98 0.96 4.44 14.80
CA PRO A 98 1.78 4.67 13.62
C PRO A 98 1.02 5.38 12.49
N THR A 99 1.71 6.26 11.76
CA THR A 99 1.20 6.90 10.54
C THR A 99 1.53 6.04 9.33
N THR A 100 0.58 5.87 8.41
CA THR A 100 0.75 5.08 7.19
C THR A 100 0.34 5.90 5.96
N ALA A 101 0.93 5.59 4.81
CA ALA A 101 0.51 6.12 3.52
C ALA A 101 0.97 5.20 2.39
N ASP A 102 0.22 5.18 1.30
CA ASP A 102 0.49 4.40 0.10
C ASP A 102 -0.01 5.16 -1.15
N ASN A 103 0.42 4.77 -2.36
CA ASN A 103 -0.11 5.31 -3.62
C ASN A 103 -1.55 4.85 -3.87
N CYS A 104 -1.96 3.72 -3.29
CA CYS A 104 -3.31 3.19 -3.36
C CYS A 104 -4.00 3.09 -1.99
N PRO A 105 -5.29 3.44 -1.90
CA PRO A 105 -6.02 3.33 -0.64
C PRO A 105 -6.32 1.87 -0.28
N GLY A 106 -6.43 1.58 1.01
CA GLY A 106 -6.93 0.27 1.50
C GLY A 106 -5.92 -0.49 2.34
N GLU A 107 -4.91 0.21 2.85
CA GLU A 107 -3.92 -0.32 3.76
C GLU A 107 -4.51 -0.70 5.13
N THR A 108 -3.89 -1.69 5.75
CA THR A 108 -4.25 -2.23 7.06
C THR A 108 -3.03 -2.23 7.96
N LEU A 109 -3.19 -1.73 9.18
CA LEU A 109 -2.13 -1.65 10.18
C LEU A 109 -2.30 -2.75 11.24
N GLY A 110 -1.28 -3.59 11.40
CA GLY A 110 -1.20 -4.63 12.42
C GLY A 110 -0.12 -4.33 13.46
N GLN A 111 -0.39 -4.67 14.71
CA GLN A 111 0.63 -4.73 15.77
C GLN A 111 1.11 -6.18 15.92
N ASP A 112 2.35 -6.46 15.54
CA ASP A 112 2.90 -7.82 15.53
C ASP A 112 3.54 -8.19 16.87
N ALA A 113 4.03 -7.18 17.60
CA ALA A 113 4.68 -7.36 18.90
C ALA A 113 4.48 -6.16 19.82
N GLY A 114 4.67 -6.40 21.12
CA GLY A 114 4.55 -5.39 22.17
C GLY A 114 3.16 -5.36 22.82
N LEU A 115 2.77 -4.20 23.34
CA LEU A 115 1.52 -4.00 24.07
C LEU A 115 0.79 -2.78 23.51
N ALA A 116 -0.54 -2.83 23.51
CA ALA A 116 -1.37 -1.74 22.99
C ALA A 116 -1.20 -0.43 23.77
N SER A 117 -1.48 0.70 23.11
CA SER A 117 -1.49 2.02 23.75
C SER A 117 -2.51 2.06 24.90
N GLY A 118 -2.08 2.53 26.07
CA GLY A 118 -2.86 2.54 27.32
C GLY A 118 -2.75 1.25 28.14
N ALA A 119 -1.95 0.27 27.73
CA ALA A 119 -1.65 -0.91 28.54
C ALA A 119 -0.64 -0.60 29.66
N ALA A 120 -0.58 -1.48 30.66
CA ALA A 120 0.47 -1.49 31.67
C ALA A 120 1.72 -2.21 31.12
N PHE A 121 2.79 -1.46 30.91
CA PHE A 121 4.08 -1.97 30.46
C PHE A 121 4.91 -2.40 31.66
N PRO A 122 5.46 -3.63 31.68
CA PRO A 122 6.31 -4.09 32.78
C PRO A 122 7.64 -3.34 32.81
N VAL A 123 8.25 -3.26 34.00
CA VAL A 123 9.65 -2.82 34.17
C VAL A 123 10.56 -3.58 33.20
N GLY A 124 11.46 -2.84 32.56
CA GLY A 124 12.31 -3.31 31.47
C GLY A 124 11.95 -2.65 30.15
N THR A 125 12.39 -3.24 29.04
CA THR A 125 12.13 -2.72 27.69
C THR A 125 11.17 -3.62 26.95
N THR A 126 10.07 -3.04 26.46
CA THR A 126 9.12 -3.69 25.56
C THR A 126 9.26 -3.05 24.17
N THR A 127 9.64 -3.85 23.17
CA THR A 127 9.66 -3.40 21.77
C THR A 127 8.29 -3.62 21.15
N ASN A 128 7.69 -2.53 20.66
CA ASN A 128 6.49 -2.62 19.84
C ASN A 128 6.88 -2.68 18.36
N THR A 129 6.30 -3.62 17.63
CA THR A 129 6.52 -3.79 16.19
C THR A 129 5.18 -3.72 15.48
N PHE A 130 5.13 -2.95 14.40
CA PHE A 130 3.96 -2.79 13.55
C PHE A 130 4.31 -3.11 12.10
N THR A 131 3.34 -3.70 11.41
CA THR A 131 3.38 -3.93 9.96
C THR A 131 2.15 -3.29 9.34
N VAL A 132 2.37 -2.49 8.30
CA VAL A 132 1.31 -2.04 7.39
C VAL A 132 1.33 -2.92 6.15
N THR A 133 0.15 -3.33 5.70
CA THR A 133 -0.08 -4.09 4.46
C THR A 133 -1.07 -3.34 3.60
N ASP A 134 -0.70 -2.99 2.37
CA ASP A 134 -1.61 -2.34 1.42
C ASP A 134 -2.67 -3.31 0.85
N ALA A 135 -3.55 -2.83 -0.03
CA ALA A 135 -4.59 -3.66 -0.66
C ALA A 135 -4.02 -4.69 -1.67
N SER A 136 -2.82 -4.44 -2.16
CA SER A 136 -2.08 -5.23 -3.16
C SER A 136 -1.14 -6.27 -2.52
N SER A 137 -1.15 -6.34 -1.18
CA SER A 137 -0.31 -7.18 -0.33
C SER A 137 1.18 -6.80 -0.27
N ASN A 138 1.55 -5.57 -0.65
CA ASN A 138 2.87 -5.03 -0.33
C ASN A 138 2.90 -4.59 1.15
N THR A 139 4.08 -4.62 1.77
CA THR A 139 4.19 -4.47 3.23
C THR A 139 5.39 -3.62 3.65
N ALA A 140 5.21 -2.86 4.73
CA ALA A 140 6.30 -2.17 5.41
C ALA A 140 6.16 -2.31 6.92
N SER A 141 7.29 -2.28 7.65
CA SER A 141 7.29 -2.42 9.11
C SER A 141 8.14 -1.36 9.81
N CYS A 142 7.77 -1.04 11.05
CA CYS A 142 8.57 -0.21 11.93
C CYS A 142 8.45 -0.68 13.39
N SER A 143 9.36 -0.21 14.23
CA SER A 143 9.33 -0.50 15.66
C SER A 143 9.77 0.70 16.50
N PHE A 144 9.35 0.69 17.77
CA PHE A 144 9.82 1.61 18.81
C PHE A 144 9.85 0.90 20.17
N ALA A 145 10.66 1.41 21.09
CA ALA A 145 10.83 0.87 22.43
C ALA A 145 10.03 1.65 23.47
N VAL A 146 9.46 0.92 24.44
CA VAL A 146 8.96 1.47 25.69
C VAL A 146 9.81 0.91 26.82
N THR A 147 10.55 1.77 27.51
CA THR A 147 11.39 1.41 28.66
C THR A 147 10.74 1.92 29.94
N VAL A 148 10.44 1.00 30.86
CA VAL A 148 9.96 1.32 32.20
C VAL A 148 11.09 1.04 33.18
N ASN A 149 11.59 2.06 33.86
CA ASN A 149 12.61 1.92 34.89
C ASN A 149 11.96 1.62 36.24
N ASP A 150 12.64 0.86 37.08
CA ASP A 150 12.29 0.75 38.50
C ASP A 150 12.93 1.93 39.26
N ALA A 151 12.09 2.80 39.79
CA ALA A 151 12.50 3.99 40.55
C ALA A 151 12.14 3.91 42.04
N GLU A 152 11.66 2.76 42.52
CA GLU A 152 11.29 2.58 43.92
C GLU A 152 12.40 1.92 44.75
N ASP A 153 12.69 2.51 45.91
CA ASP A 153 13.61 1.93 46.88
C ASP A 153 12.99 0.68 47.56
N PRO A 154 13.79 -0.34 47.90
CA PRO A 154 13.30 -1.49 48.64
C PRO A 154 12.91 -1.11 50.08
N THR A 155 11.78 -1.61 50.56
CA THR A 155 11.33 -1.46 51.96
C THR A 155 11.52 -2.76 52.76
N ILE A 156 11.88 -2.66 54.04
CA ILE A 156 12.00 -3.78 55.00
C ILE A 156 10.85 -3.74 56.00
#